data_AF-A0A552WX97-F1
#
_entry.id   AF-A0A552WX97-F1
#
_cell.length_a   1.000
_cell.length_b   1.000
_cell.length_c   1.000
_cell.angle_alpha   90.00
_cell.angle_beta   90.00
_cell.angle_gamma   90.00
#
_symmetry.space_group_name_H-M   'P 1'
#
loop_
_entity.id
_entity.type
_entity.pdbx_description
1 polymer ?
#
loop_
_entity_poly.entity_id
_entity_poly.type
_entity_poly.pdbx_seq_one_letter_code
_entity_poly.pdbx_strand_id
1 'polypeptide(L)'
;MNPEHARFLMTARLCMARLCGDERAPKEALDLYDSALTRLLVINEPFGWASGPVVELPVDVARGTSYATAHQAVGALITFGVPWDDLRSVLADLSEAWGIEHVASCSECLAHEQAPSDGGRMSPAHYWLYRVARTNLYGLAATVPATSLVDYWFVLESLDSLYDTEDRVAAEAPATDNKRVLYGAARAAIEQLGAYGLDEWVLLTIVGMLERTWQQDPDHVGILARGDA
;
A
#
# COMPACT_ATOMS: atom_id res chain seq x y z
N MET A 1 -2.62 3.20 -20.90
CA MET A 1 -2.36 3.04 -19.45
C MET A 1 -3.67 3.25 -18.69
N ASN A 2 -3.94 2.43 -17.66
CA ASN A 2 -5.09 2.62 -16.76
C ASN A 2 -4.95 3.97 -16.04
N PRO A 3 -5.94 4.89 -16.06
CA PRO A 3 -5.86 6.19 -15.41
C PRO A 3 -5.51 6.12 -13.92
N GLU A 4 -5.98 5.07 -13.23
CA GLU A 4 -5.69 4.84 -11.81
C GLU A 4 -4.23 4.46 -11.59
N HIS A 5 -3.69 3.59 -12.44
CA HIS A 5 -2.26 3.23 -12.40
C HIS A 5 -1.39 4.49 -12.55
N ALA A 6 -1.70 5.33 -13.56
CA ALA A 6 -0.98 6.58 -13.79
C ALA A 6 -1.06 7.53 -12.58
N ARG A 7 -2.24 7.60 -11.94
CA ARG A 7 -2.46 8.43 -10.74
C ARG A 7 -1.57 7.96 -9.58
N PHE A 8 -1.55 6.68 -9.25
CA PHE A 8 -0.71 6.17 -8.14
C PHE A 8 0.79 6.36 -8.41
N LEU A 9 1.25 6.08 -9.62
CA LEU A 9 2.64 6.32 -10.02
C LEU A 9 3.02 7.80 -9.85
N MET A 10 2.15 8.71 -10.33
CA MET A 10 2.40 10.15 -10.20
C MET A 10 2.37 10.61 -8.75
N THR A 11 1.42 10.12 -7.94
CA THR A 11 1.35 10.42 -6.51
C THR A 11 2.60 9.95 -5.76
N ALA A 12 3.03 8.71 -5.97
CA ALA A 12 4.25 8.17 -5.37
C ALA A 12 5.47 9.01 -5.76
N ARG A 13 5.62 9.32 -7.07
CA ARG A 13 6.70 10.14 -7.60
C ARG A 13 6.75 11.53 -6.99
N LEU A 14 5.62 12.23 -6.92
CA LEU A 14 5.56 13.59 -6.38
C LEU A 14 5.87 13.62 -4.89
N CYS A 15 5.34 12.66 -4.13
CA CYS A 15 5.66 12.52 -2.71
C CYS A 15 7.16 12.25 -2.50
N MET A 16 7.75 11.32 -3.25
CA MET A 16 9.18 11.00 -3.15
C MET A 16 10.06 12.17 -3.58
N ALA A 17 9.75 12.86 -4.68
CA ALA A 17 10.48 14.04 -5.12
C ALA A 17 10.45 15.15 -4.06
N ARG A 18 9.32 15.30 -3.36
CA ARG A 18 9.19 16.23 -2.23
C ARG A 18 10.01 15.81 -1.02
N LEU A 19 10.07 14.51 -0.72
CA LEU A 19 10.94 13.97 0.34
C LEU A 19 12.43 14.23 0.03
N CYS A 20 12.83 14.09 -1.24
CA CYS A 20 14.19 14.38 -1.72
C CYS A 20 14.55 15.87 -1.66
N GLY A 21 13.60 16.77 -1.89
CA GLY A 21 13.84 18.21 -1.99
C GLY A 21 13.94 18.95 -0.66
N ASP A 22 13.81 18.27 0.48
CA ASP A 22 13.84 18.88 1.81
C ASP A 22 15.25 18.80 2.40
N GLU A 23 15.95 19.93 2.37
CA GLU A 23 17.34 20.05 2.86
C GLU A 23 17.52 19.78 4.36
N ARG A 24 16.42 19.59 5.11
CA ARG A 24 16.45 19.27 6.55
C ARG A 24 16.73 17.79 6.83
N ALA A 25 16.53 16.91 5.84
CA ALA A 25 16.76 15.48 6.03
C ALA A 25 18.26 15.12 6.00
N PRO A 26 18.71 14.10 6.74
CA PRO A 26 20.06 13.55 6.64
C PRO A 26 20.37 13.12 5.20
N LYS A 27 21.62 13.31 4.78
CA LYS A 27 22.05 12.97 3.41
C LYS A 27 21.80 11.50 3.08
N GLU A 28 22.06 10.61 4.04
CA GLU A 28 21.84 9.17 3.88
C GLU A 28 20.37 8.84 3.59
N ALA A 29 19.43 9.54 4.22
CA ALA A 29 18.01 9.39 3.93
C ALA A 29 17.65 9.95 2.55
N LEU A 30 18.21 11.10 2.16
CA LEU A 30 18.01 11.70 0.83
C LEU A 30 18.50 10.78 -0.30
N ASP A 31 19.66 10.15 -0.13
CA ASP A 31 20.22 9.21 -1.12
C ASP A 31 19.28 7.99 -1.30
N LEU A 32 18.65 7.51 -0.22
CA LEU A 32 17.66 6.43 -0.28
C LEU A 32 16.34 6.85 -0.92
N TYR A 33 15.83 8.05 -0.63
CA TYR A 33 14.64 8.55 -1.34
C TYR A 33 14.89 8.73 -2.84
N ASP A 34 16.08 9.19 -3.23
CA ASP A 34 16.45 9.33 -4.63
C ASP A 34 16.60 7.97 -5.32
N SER A 35 17.16 6.97 -4.61
CA SER A 35 17.17 5.57 -5.05
C SER A 35 15.76 5.03 -5.26
N ALA A 36 14.86 5.20 -4.29
CA ALA A 36 13.46 4.78 -4.38
C ALA A 36 12.75 5.43 -5.58
N LEU A 37 12.94 6.75 -5.76
CA LEU A 37 12.40 7.52 -6.87
C LEU A 37 12.93 7.01 -8.22
N THR A 38 14.23 6.75 -8.32
CA THR A 38 14.87 6.24 -9.53
C THR A 38 14.32 4.85 -9.89
N ARG A 39 14.20 3.95 -8.92
CA ARG A 39 13.58 2.62 -9.13
C ARG A 39 12.12 2.73 -9.58
N LEU A 40 11.35 3.62 -8.98
CA LEU A 40 9.96 3.87 -9.36
C LEU A 40 9.85 4.38 -10.81
N LEU A 41 10.79 5.21 -11.27
CA LEU A 41 10.85 5.67 -12.66
C LEU A 41 11.11 4.52 -13.63
N VAL A 42 11.97 3.56 -13.28
CA VAL A 42 12.23 2.35 -14.09
C VAL A 42 10.97 1.48 -14.18
N ILE A 43 10.26 1.29 -13.07
CA ILE A 43 8.96 0.56 -13.05
C ILE A 43 7.93 1.22 -13.98
N ASN A 44 7.98 2.54 -14.15
CA ASN A 44 7.07 3.30 -15.01
C ASN A 44 7.43 3.25 -16.51
N GLU A 45 8.68 2.98 -16.90
CA GLU A 45 9.11 3.01 -18.30
C GLU A 45 8.24 2.16 -19.25
N PRO A 46 7.82 0.93 -18.90
CA PRO A 46 6.98 0.09 -19.76
C PRO A 46 5.56 0.67 -20.00
N PHE A 47 5.08 1.55 -19.11
CA PHE A 47 3.71 2.06 -19.12
C PHE A 47 3.58 3.43 -19.78
N GLY A 48 4.71 4.10 -20.04
CA GLY A 48 4.82 5.40 -20.69
C GLY A 48 4.57 6.58 -19.75
N TRP A 49 5.09 7.75 -20.13
CA TRP A 49 4.90 9.00 -19.38
C TRP A 49 3.52 9.58 -19.68
N ALA A 50 2.45 9.07 -19.05
CA ALA A 50 1.18 9.78 -19.15
C ALA A 50 1.14 10.97 -18.19
N SER A 51 0.70 12.10 -18.72
CA SER A 51 0.17 13.21 -17.95
C SER A 51 -1.18 12.77 -17.34
N GLY A 52 -1.12 12.12 -16.18
CA GLY A 52 -2.31 11.80 -15.39
C GLY A 52 -2.77 12.98 -14.54
N PRO A 53 -4.02 12.99 -14.04
CA PRO A 53 -4.42 13.93 -13.01
C PRO A 53 -3.50 13.75 -11.80
N VAL A 54 -2.80 14.83 -11.45
CA VAL A 54 -1.92 14.90 -10.29
C VAL A 54 -2.81 14.96 -9.05
N VAL A 55 -2.53 14.12 -8.04
CA VAL A 55 -3.04 14.41 -6.70
C VAL A 55 -2.38 15.70 -6.24
N GLU A 56 -3.15 16.77 -6.15
CA GLU A 56 -2.69 18.04 -5.59
C GLU A 56 -2.41 17.82 -4.11
N LEU A 57 -1.15 17.57 -3.77
CA LEU A 57 -0.68 17.62 -2.40
C LEU A 57 -0.63 19.09 -1.99
N PRO A 58 -1.27 19.50 -0.88
CA PRO A 58 -1.13 20.85 -0.36
C PRO A 58 0.33 21.30 -0.26
N VAL A 59 0.60 22.58 -0.52
CA VAL A 59 1.97 23.13 -0.53
C VAL A 59 2.66 22.97 0.83
N ASP A 60 1.91 22.81 1.92
CA ASP A 60 2.40 22.63 3.30
C ASP A 60 2.17 21.22 3.87
N VAL A 61 2.01 20.20 3.02
CA VAL A 61 1.91 18.81 3.49
C VAL A 61 3.12 18.44 4.37
N ALA A 62 2.81 17.93 5.56
CA ALA A 62 3.81 17.44 6.51
C ALA A 62 4.62 16.29 5.89
N ARG A 63 5.88 16.19 6.28
CA ARG A 63 6.82 15.19 5.74
C ARG A 63 6.32 13.76 5.93
N GLY A 64 5.79 13.45 7.12
CA GLY A 64 5.17 12.15 7.41
C GLY A 64 3.98 11.81 6.52
N THR A 65 3.16 12.80 6.15
CA THR A 65 2.06 12.59 5.21
C THR A 65 2.58 12.27 3.80
N SER A 66 3.68 12.92 3.37
CA SER A 66 4.33 12.61 2.08
C SER A 66 4.87 11.18 2.08
N TYR A 67 5.53 10.75 3.17
CA TYR A 67 5.98 9.36 3.33
C TYR A 67 4.82 8.36 3.30
N ALA A 68 3.80 8.55 4.13
CA ALA A 68 2.65 7.65 4.20
C ALA A 68 1.94 7.54 2.84
N THR A 69 1.73 8.68 2.17
CA THR A 69 1.09 8.73 0.86
C THR A 69 1.95 8.05 -0.21
N ALA A 70 3.28 8.26 -0.21
CA ALA A 70 4.19 7.56 -1.12
C ALA A 70 4.11 6.04 -0.91
N HIS A 71 4.22 5.59 0.33
CA HIS A 71 4.21 4.17 0.65
C HIS A 71 2.90 3.49 0.23
N GLN A 72 1.76 4.14 0.50
CA GLN A 72 0.46 3.61 0.08
C GLN A 72 0.30 3.60 -1.44
N ALA A 73 0.74 4.67 -2.11
CA ALA A 73 0.66 4.76 -3.57
C ALA A 73 1.52 3.68 -4.25
N VAL A 74 2.74 3.43 -3.77
CA VAL A 74 3.60 2.33 -4.25
C VAL A 74 2.94 0.98 -3.98
N GLY A 75 2.44 0.76 -2.76
CA GLY A 75 1.75 -0.48 -2.39
C GLY A 75 0.52 -0.76 -3.25
N ALA A 76 -0.26 0.27 -3.61
CA ALA A 76 -1.43 0.14 -4.45
C ALA A 76 -1.10 -0.33 -5.88
N LEU A 77 0.13 -0.13 -6.38
CA LEU A 77 0.52 -0.55 -7.73
C LEU A 77 0.44 -2.06 -7.95
N ILE A 78 0.48 -2.86 -6.87
CA ILE A 78 0.35 -4.32 -6.93
C ILE A 78 -0.98 -4.74 -7.59
N THR A 79 -2.03 -3.93 -7.46
CA THR A 79 -3.35 -4.17 -8.08
C THR A 79 -3.30 -4.13 -9.61
N PHE A 80 -2.32 -3.45 -10.20
CA PHE A 80 -2.14 -3.32 -11.65
C PHE A 80 -1.14 -4.33 -12.22
N GLY A 81 -0.76 -5.34 -11.43
CA GLY A 81 0.15 -6.39 -11.85
C GLY A 81 1.63 -5.99 -11.84
N VAL A 82 2.00 -4.90 -11.16
CA VAL A 82 3.41 -4.58 -10.94
C VAL A 82 4.00 -5.65 -10.00
N PRO A 83 5.11 -6.32 -10.37
CA PRO A 83 5.69 -7.38 -9.55
C PRO A 83 6.03 -6.92 -8.13
N TRP A 84 5.71 -7.75 -7.13
CA TRP A 84 5.98 -7.41 -5.74
C TRP A 84 7.48 -7.15 -5.47
N ASP A 85 8.38 -7.89 -6.12
CA ASP A 85 9.82 -7.69 -5.91
C ASP A 85 10.32 -6.30 -6.33
N ASP A 86 9.72 -5.73 -7.37
CA ASP A 86 10.04 -4.37 -7.83
C ASP A 86 9.52 -3.34 -6.82
N LEU A 87 8.27 -3.49 -6.38
CA LEU A 87 7.65 -2.63 -5.37
C LEU A 87 8.36 -2.72 -4.02
N ARG A 88 8.73 -3.93 -3.60
CA ARG A 88 9.43 -4.23 -2.35
C ARG A 88 10.75 -3.47 -2.27
N SER A 89 11.49 -3.39 -3.37
CA SER A 89 12.76 -2.66 -3.40
C SER A 89 12.56 -1.15 -3.22
N VAL A 90 11.50 -0.59 -3.81
CA VAL A 90 11.13 0.83 -3.61
C VAL A 90 10.67 1.09 -2.18
N LEU A 91 9.85 0.21 -1.61
CA LEU A 91 9.35 0.33 -0.23
C LEU A 91 10.47 0.16 0.80
N ALA A 92 11.47 -0.69 0.52
CA ALA A 92 12.65 -0.85 1.36
C ALA A 92 13.44 0.44 1.51
N ASP A 93 13.84 1.03 0.37
CA ASP A 93 14.59 2.29 0.35
C ASP A 93 13.77 3.41 1.06
N LEU A 94 12.46 3.48 0.80
CA LEU A 94 11.55 4.45 1.41
C LEU A 94 11.45 4.29 2.95
N SER A 95 11.29 3.06 3.43
CA SER A 95 11.18 2.78 4.88
C SER A 95 12.51 2.92 5.61
N GLU A 96 13.63 2.55 4.99
CA GLU A 96 14.97 2.73 5.56
C GLU A 96 15.29 4.23 5.69
N ALA A 97 15.02 5.02 4.64
CA ALA A 97 15.17 6.47 4.68
C ALA A 97 14.37 7.08 5.84
N TRP A 98 13.10 6.69 5.96
CA TRP A 98 12.22 7.16 7.03
C TRP A 98 12.75 6.81 8.43
N GLY A 99 13.28 5.60 8.60
CA GLY A 99 13.90 5.15 9.86
C GLY A 99 15.12 5.97 10.25
N ILE A 100 15.93 6.42 9.29
CA ILE A 100 17.10 7.30 9.53
C ILE A 100 16.67 8.69 9.98
N GLU A 101 15.55 9.20 9.46
CA GLU A 101 15.11 10.57 9.77
C GLU A 101 14.52 10.74 11.16
N HIS A 102 14.00 9.66 11.78
CA HIS A 102 13.31 9.70 13.09
C HIS A 102 12.24 10.80 13.19
N VAL A 103 11.50 11.05 12.10
CA VAL A 103 10.52 12.14 12.03
C VAL A 103 9.25 11.75 12.79
N ALA A 104 9.13 12.24 14.02
CA ALA A 104 8.00 12.02 14.94
C ALA A 104 6.69 12.72 14.53
N SER A 105 6.40 12.91 13.23
CA SER A 105 5.38 13.86 12.79
C SER A 105 4.05 13.28 12.28
N CYS A 106 3.77 11.99 12.44
CA CYS A 106 2.41 11.47 12.25
C CYS A 106 2.12 10.24 13.13
N SER A 107 0.89 10.10 13.62
CA SER A 107 0.50 8.93 14.41
C SER A 107 0.62 7.62 13.62
N GLU A 108 0.45 7.67 12.29
CA GLU A 108 0.71 6.52 11.41
C GLU A 108 2.23 6.21 11.28
N CYS A 109 3.09 7.18 11.55
CA CYS A 109 4.54 7.11 11.42
C CYS A 109 5.18 6.48 12.67
N LEU A 110 4.55 6.62 13.84
CA LEU A 110 4.96 6.00 15.11
C LEU A 110 4.88 4.46 15.06
N ALA A 111 4.02 3.90 14.19
CA ALA A 111 3.95 2.46 13.97
C ALA A 111 5.19 1.88 13.26
N HIS A 112 5.94 2.70 12.51
CA HIS A 112 7.20 2.26 11.85
C HIS A 112 8.35 2.10 12.83
N GLU A 113 8.40 2.91 13.89
CA GLU A 113 9.44 2.82 14.92
C GLU A 113 9.29 1.58 15.81
N GLN A 114 8.15 0.87 15.71
CA GLN A 114 7.88 -0.40 16.38
C GLN A 114 8.04 -1.62 15.46
N ALA A 115 8.53 -1.44 14.22
CA ALA A 115 9.05 -2.57 13.47
C ALA A 115 10.19 -3.19 14.32
N PRO A 116 10.10 -4.47 14.67
CA PRO A 116 10.87 -5.04 15.76
C PRO A 116 12.36 -5.05 15.40
N SER A 117 13.07 -4.08 15.95
CA SER A 117 14.51 -3.90 15.81
C SER A 117 15.33 -4.93 16.59
N ASP A 118 14.68 -5.81 17.35
CA ASP A 118 15.31 -6.98 17.98
C ASP A 118 14.30 -8.15 18.09
N GLY A 119 14.37 -9.10 17.16
CA GLY A 119 13.77 -10.44 17.35
C GLY A 119 12.29 -10.64 16.96
N GLY A 120 11.68 -9.72 16.23
CA GLY A 120 10.29 -9.91 15.80
C GLY A 120 10.11 -11.00 14.74
N ARG A 121 8.93 -11.62 14.75
CA ARG A 121 8.61 -12.78 13.90
C ARG A 121 8.46 -12.43 12.42
N MET A 122 8.24 -11.15 12.08
CA MET A 122 7.88 -10.72 10.73
C MET A 122 9.04 -10.03 10.01
N SER A 123 9.40 -10.52 8.82
CA SER A 123 10.36 -9.83 7.95
C SER A 123 9.79 -8.49 7.42
N PRO A 124 10.62 -7.49 7.05
CA PRO A 124 10.13 -6.21 6.54
C PRO A 124 9.20 -6.35 5.32
N ALA A 125 9.51 -7.27 4.41
CA ALA A 125 8.69 -7.51 3.23
C ALA A 125 7.32 -8.11 3.55
N HIS A 126 7.26 -9.00 4.55
CA HIS A 126 6.00 -9.51 5.09
C HIS A 126 5.20 -8.37 5.73
N TYR A 127 5.84 -7.53 6.53
CA TYR A 127 5.22 -6.36 7.17
C TYR A 127 4.59 -5.41 6.14
N TRP A 128 5.30 -5.07 5.07
CA TRP A 128 4.76 -4.17 4.05
C TRP A 128 3.55 -4.76 3.32
N LEU A 129 3.56 -6.06 2.97
CA LEU A 129 2.40 -6.71 2.36
C LEU A 129 1.20 -6.73 3.30
N TYR A 130 1.42 -7.07 4.57
CA TYR A 130 0.36 -7.05 5.56
C TYR A 130 -0.22 -5.64 5.73
N ARG A 131 0.63 -4.61 5.82
CA ARG A 131 0.23 -3.21 5.84
C ARG A 131 -0.61 -2.83 4.61
N VAL A 132 -0.19 -3.20 3.40
CA VAL A 132 -0.94 -2.93 2.16
C VAL A 132 -2.30 -3.63 2.22
N ALA A 133 -2.35 -4.92 2.56
CA ALA A 133 -3.61 -5.65 2.67
C ALA A 133 -4.56 -5.00 3.69
N ARG A 134 -4.05 -4.71 4.89
CA ARG A 134 -4.82 -4.17 6.00
C ARG A 134 -5.39 -2.78 5.72
N THR A 135 -4.58 -1.85 5.20
CA THR A 135 -5.02 -0.49 4.83
C THR A 135 -6.11 -0.51 3.77
N ASN A 136 -5.99 -1.37 2.76
CA ASN A 136 -6.98 -1.45 1.69
C ASN A 136 -8.28 -2.15 2.12
N LEU A 137 -8.20 -3.19 2.97
CA LEU A 137 -9.38 -3.81 3.57
C LEU A 137 -10.11 -2.85 4.52
N TYR A 138 -9.39 -2.10 5.33
CA TYR A 138 -9.96 -1.05 6.18
C TYR A 138 -10.67 0.01 5.33
N GLY A 139 -10.02 0.47 4.27
CA GLY A 139 -10.61 1.39 3.29
C GLY A 139 -11.91 0.85 2.70
N LEU A 140 -11.93 -0.40 2.24
CA LEU A 140 -13.13 -1.06 1.75
C LEU A 140 -14.24 -1.08 2.82
N ALA A 141 -13.92 -1.53 4.02
CA ALA A 141 -14.88 -1.64 5.11
C ALA A 141 -15.50 -0.29 5.47
N ALA A 142 -14.71 0.79 5.45
CA ALA A 142 -15.17 2.16 5.70
C ALA A 142 -16.12 2.69 4.61
N THR A 143 -16.06 2.17 3.38
CA THR A 143 -16.95 2.58 2.28
C THR A 143 -18.32 1.89 2.30
N VAL A 144 -18.51 0.88 3.14
CA VAL A 144 -19.76 0.12 3.21
C VAL A 144 -20.73 0.76 4.21
N PRO A 145 -21.98 1.06 3.83
CA PRO A 145 -22.99 1.54 4.78
C PRO A 145 -23.26 0.51 5.87
N ALA A 146 -23.50 0.98 7.10
CA ALA A 146 -23.81 0.12 8.25
C ALA A 146 -25.06 -0.78 8.07
N THR A 147 -25.91 -0.48 7.09
CA THR A 147 -27.11 -1.27 6.75
C THR A 147 -26.86 -2.34 5.69
N SER A 148 -25.65 -2.41 5.12
CA SER A 148 -25.27 -3.41 4.12
C SER A 148 -25.06 -4.78 4.75
N LEU A 149 -25.28 -5.84 3.97
CA LEU A 149 -24.89 -7.21 4.33
C LEU A 149 -23.44 -7.55 3.92
N VAL A 150 -22.78 -6.64 3.18
CA VAL A 150 -21.37 -6.76 2.78
C VAL A 150 -20.50 -6.48 4.00
N ASP A 151 -19.63 -7.43 4.36
CA ASP A 151 -18.82 -7.33 5.57
C ASP A 151 -17.33 -7.52 5.27
N TYR A 152 -16.66 -6.41 4.94
CA TYR A 152 -15.19 -6.40 4.81
C TYR A 152 -14.49 -6.34 6.17
N TRP A 153 -15.18 -5.95 7.25
CA TRP A 153 -14.61 -5.99 8.60
C TRP A 153 -14.29 -7.43 8.99
N PHE A 154 -15.17 -8.38 8.66
CA PHE A 154 -14.90 -9.80 8.91
C PHE A 154 -13.68 -10.34 8.15
N VAL A 155 -13.45 -9.87 6.91
CA VAL A 155 -12.25 -10.23 6.14
C VAL A 155 -10.99 -9.65 6.80
N LEU A 156 -11.06 -8.39 7.25
CA LEU A 156 -9.98 -7.73 7.99
C LEU A 156 -9.67 -8.44 9.31
N GLU A 157 -10.68 -8.81 10.09
CA GLU A 157 -10.51 -9.56 11.34
C GLU A 157 -9.88 -10.94 11.09
N SER A 158 -10.27 -11.61 10.00
CA SER A 158 -9.69 -12.89 9.60
C SER A 158 -8.21 -12.73 9.23
N LEU A 159 -7.83 -11.66 8.54
CA LEU A 159 -6.43 -11.33 8.26
C LEU A 159 -5.66 -11.02 9.55
N ASP A 160 -6.19 -10.15 10.42
CA ASP A 160 -5.58 -9.76 11.69
C ASP A 160 -5.41 -10.96 12.65
N SER A 161 -6.24 -12.00 12.52
CA SER A 161 -6.15 -13.22 13.32
C SER A 161 -4.89 -14.07 13.03
N LEU A 162 -4.24 -13.84 11.89
CA LEU A 162 -2.95 -14.48 11.55
C LEU A 162 -1.78 -13.92 12.36
N TYR A 163 -1.99 -12.80 13.06
CA TYR A 163 -0.95 -12.04 13.72
C TYR A 163 -1.24 -11.87 15.21
N ASP A 164 -0.19 -11.98 16.00
CA ASP A 164 -0.20 -11.58 17.41
C ASP A 164 -0.58 -10.10 17.49
N THR A 165 -1.32 -9.70 18.53
CA THR A 165 -1.85 -8.32 18.65
C THR A 165 -0.75 -7.26 18.60
N GLU A 166 0.44 -7.58 19.08
CA GLU A 166 1.62 -6.70 19.11
C GLU A 166 2.23 -6.50 17.71
N ASP A 167 2.05 -7.45 16.79
CA ASP A 167 2.53 -7.38 15.41
C ASP A 167 1.50 -6.74 14.45
N ARG A 168 0.32 -6.34 14.97
CA ARG A 168 -0.75 -5.77 14.13
C ARG A 168 -0.43 -4.34 13.74
N VAL A 169 -0.28 -4.12 12.43
CA VAL A 169 -0.11 -2.79 11.85
C VAL A 169 -1.35 -1.94 12.09
N ALA A 170 -1.21 -0.66 12.44
CA ALA A 170 -2.34 0.26 12.52
C ALA A 170 -3.03 0.43 11.15
N ALA A 171 -4.34 0.67 11.14
CA ALA A 171 -5.07 0.89 9.89
C ALA A 171 -4.86 2.33 9.48
N GLU A 172 -4.47 2.55 8.23
CA GLU A 172 -4.22 3.89 7.70
C GLU A 172 -5.36 4.33 6.78
N ALA A 173 -5.50 5.65 6.59
CA ALA A 173 -6.38 6.17 5.56
C ALA A 173 -5.84 5.75 4.18
N PRO A 174 -6.61 5.09 3.31
CA PRO A 174 -6.12 4.63 2.02
C PRO A 174 -5.87 5.79 1.06
N ALA A 175 -4.96 5.59 0.10
CA ALA A 175 -4.64 6.56 -0.94
C ALA A 175 -5.78 6.80 -1.96
N THR A 176 -6.89 6.06 -1.87
CA THR A 176 -8.08 6.24 -2.70
C THR A 176 -9.35 5.76 -2.02
N ASP A 177 -10.47 6.29 -2.47
CA ASP A 177 -11.84 5.82 -2.23
C ASP A 177 -12.37 4.82 -3.29
N ASN A 178 -11.61 4.56 -4.36
CA ASN A 178 -12.02 3.67 -5.43
C ASN A 178 -12.00 2.21 -4.96
N LYS A 179 -13.17 1.70 -4.59
CA LYS A 179 -13.35 0.34 -4.05
C LYS A 179 -12.67 -0.76 -4.88
N ARG A 180 -12.62 -0.62 -6.22
CA ARG A 180 -11.99 -1.65 -7.09
C ARG A 180 -10.49 -1.71 -6.89
N VAL A 181 -9.86 -0.55 -6.77
CA VAL A 181 -8.43 -0.47 -6.48
C VAL A 181 -8.16 -1.04 -5.10
N LEU A 182 -8.96 -0.67 -4.10
CA LEU A 182 -8.83 -1.18 -2.73
C LEU A 182 -8.96 -2.71 -2.69
N TYR A 183 -9.99 -3.26 -3.34
CA TYR A 183 -10.17 -4.70 -3.49
C TYR A 183 -8.98 -5.37 -4.16
N GLY A 184 -8.57 -4.89 -5.33
CA GLY A 184 -7.48 -5.53 -6.07
C GLY A 184 -6.13 -5.44 -5.35
N ALA A 185 -5.85 -4.33 -4.66
CA ALA A 185 -4.64 -4.18 -3.86
C ALA A 185 -4.66 -5.08 -2.63
N ALA A 186 -5.78 -5.15 -1.91
CA ALA A 186 -5.95 -6.06 -0.77
C ALA A 186 -5.77 -7.52 -1.19
N ARG A 187 -6.49 -7.95 -2.24
CA ARG A 187 -6.42 -9.30 -2.77
C ARG A 187 -4.99 -9.67 -3.17
N ALA A 188 -4.36 -8.87 -4.03
CA ALA A 188 -3.03 -9.18 -4.52
C ALA A 188 -1.99 -9.22 -3.38
N ALA A 189 -2.11 -8.33 -2.39
CA ALA A 189 -1.25 -8.37 -1.21
C ALA A 189 -1.45 -9.65 -0.38
N ILE A 190 -2.70 -10.08 -0.14
CA ILE A 190 -3.01 -11.32 0.59
C ILE A 190 -2.48 -12.55 -0.16
N GLU A 191 -2.61 -12.57 -1.49
CA GLU A 191 -2.05 -13.66 -2.32
C GLU A 191 -0.52 -13.74 -2.18
N GLN A 192 0.18 -12.59 -2.13
CA GLN A 192 1.64 -12.55 -1.93
C GLN A 192 2.09 -12.92 -0.51
N LEU A 193 1.22 -12.76 0.50
CA LEU A 193 1.55 -13.14 1.88
C LEU A 193 1.84 -14.64 2.04
N GLY A 194 1.35 -15.48 1.11
CA GLY A 194 1.63 -16.93 1.12
C GLY A 194 3.12 -17.28 1.02
N ALA A 195 3.95 -16.38 0.48
CA ALA A 195 5.39 -16.58 0.38
C ALA A 195 6.12 -16.54 1.74
N TYR A 196 5.46 -16.09 2.82
CA TYR A 196 6.08 -15.84 4.13
C TYR A 196 5.74 -16.90 5.19
N GLY A 197 5.37 -18.12 4.76
CA GLY A 197 5.19 -19.27 5.65
C GLY A 197 3.93 -19.22 6.51
N LEU A 198 2.97 -18.35 6.16
CA LEU A 198 1.61 -18.41 6.70
C LEU A 198 0.89 -19.64 6.15
N ASP A 199 -0.12 -20.12 6.89
CA ASP A 199 -0.93 -21.26 6.45
C ASP A 199 -1.68 -20.92 5.15
N GLU A 200 -1.27 -21.58 4.05
CA GLU A 200 -1.82 -21.41 2.72
C GLU A 200 -3.33 -21.66 2.69
N TRP A 201 -3.84 -22.63 3.46
CA TRP A 201 -5.28 -22.89 3.51
C TRP A 201 -6.05 -21.73 4.14
N VAL A 202 -5.49 -21.12 5.18
CA VAL A 202 -6.12 -19.97 5.84
C VAL A 202 -6.12 -18.75 4.90
N LEU A 203 -5.00 -18.49 4.22
CA LEU A 203 -4.92 -17.40 3.23
C LEU A 203 -5.88 -17.62 2.06
N LEU A 204 -5.96 -18.83 1.48
CA LEU A 204 -6.93 -19.16 0.44
C LEU A 204 -8.37 -18.97 0.93
N THR A 205 -8.65 -19.28 2.19
CA THR A 205 -9.96 -19.05 2.79
C THR A 205 -10.26 -17.56 2.89
N ILE A 206 -9.30 -16.75 3.34
CA ILE A 206 -9.44 -15.27 3.43
C ILE A 206 -9.66 -14.67 2.04
N VAL A 207 -8.89 -15.09 1.02
CA VAL A 207 -9.09 -14.65 -0.37
C VAL A 207 -10.48 -15.05 -0.86
N GLY A 208 -10.91 -16.29 -0.63
CA GLY A 208 -12.25 -16.75 -1.01
C GLY A 208 -13.38 -16.07 -0.23
N MET A 209 -13.14 -15.60 1.00
CA MET A 209 -14.06 -14.73 1.72
C MET A 209 -14.13 -13.36 1.05
N LEU A 210 -12.98 -12.72 0.79
CA LEU A 210 -12.90 -11.43 0.13
C LEU A 210 -13.58 -11.43 -1.25
N GLU A 211 -13.37 -12.46 -2.06
CA GLU A 211 -14.01 -12.61 -3.37
C GLU A 211 -15.53 -12.72 -3.28
N ARG A 212 -16.06 -13.52 -2.33
CA ARG A 212 -17.50 -13.65 -2.13
C ARG A 212 -18.12 -12.36 -1.61
N THR A 213 -17.47 -11.69 -0.67
CA THR A 213 -17.90 -10.38 -0.16
C THR A 213 -17.92 -9.35 -1.28
N TRP A 214 -16.87 -9.31 -2.13
CA TRP A 214 -16.83 -8.44 -3.30
C TRP A 214 -17.96 -8.74 -4.28
N GLN A 215 -18.24 -10.00 -4.60
CA GLN A 215 -19.36 -10.38 -5.50
C GLN A 215 -20.75 -9.95 -4.98
N GLN A 216 -20.89 -9.67 -3.68
CA GLN A 216 -22.13 -9.15 -3.10
C GLN A 216 -22.18 -7.62 -3.09
N ASP A 217 -21.04 -6.94 -3.25
CA ASP A 217 -20.96 -5.48 -3.30
C ASP A 217 -21.53 -4.97 -4.62
N PRO A 218 -22.51 -4.04 -4.63
CA PRO A 218 -23.07 -3.50 -5.87
C PRO A 218 -22.02 -2.95 -6.85
N ASP A 219 -20.88 -2.47 -6.35
CA ASP A 219 -19.80 -1.89 -7.17
C ASP A 219 -18.94 -2.95 -7.88
N HIS A 220 -19.18 -4.24 -7.64
CA HIS A 220 -18.53 -5.36 -8.33
C HIS A 220 -18.87 -5.43 -9.81
N VAL A 221 -20.09 -5.00 -10.18
CA VAL A 221 -20.52 -4.97 -11.59
C VAL A 221 -20.04 -3.68 -12.24
N GLY A 222 -18.99 -3.82 -13.03
CA GLY A 222 -18.43 -2.77 -13.88
C GLY A 222 -17.08 -3.18 -14.42
N ILE A 223 -16.98 -4.49 -14.71
CA ILE A 223 -15.78 -5.20 -15.09
C ILE A 223 -15.09 -4.46 -16.22
N LEU A 224 -13.76 -4.39 -16.09
CA LEU A 224 -12.78 -4.32 -17.16
C LEU A 224 -13.22 -5.17 -18.36
N ALA A 225 -14.12 -4.64 -19.19
CA ALA A 225 -14.45 -5.24 -20.46
C ALA A 225 -13.20 -5.08 -21.34
N ARG A 226 -12.48 -6.20 -21.49
CA ARG A 226 -11.51 -6.53 -22.54
C ARG A 226 -10.15 -5.84 -22.49
N GLY A 227 -9.17 -6.66 -22.15
CA GLY A 227 -7.78 -6.54 -22.59
C GLY A 227 -7.28 -7.86 -23.21
N ASP A 228 -8.13 -8.55 -23.97
CA ASP A 228 -7.71 -9.55 -24.96
C ASP A 228 -8.19 -9.07 -26.33
N ALA A 229 -7.24 -8.58 -27.13
CA ALA A 229 -7.23 -8.58 -28.59
C ALA A 229 -5.80 -8.27 -29.08
#